data_AF-A0A945YYT5-F1
#
_entry.id   AF-A0A945YYT5-F1
#
_cell.length_a   1.000
_cell.length_b   1.000
_cell.length_c   1.000
_cell.angle_alpha   90.00
_cell.angle_beta   90.00
_cell.angle_gamma   90.00
#
_symmetry.space_group_name_H-M   'P 1'
#
loop_
_entity.id
_entity.type
_entity.pdbx_description
1 polymer ?
#
loop_
_entity_poly.entity_id
_entity_poly.type
_entity_poly.pdbx_seq_one_letter_code
_entity_poly.pdbx_strand_id
1 'polypeptide(L)'
;MADMENTVGKHSSENIIQELMNAARTVTVYANDVNREVETIITSCHTPGTKGAAHKGFLLRKVAGIKRLAVLYSSVAKRYKSVAMKLADGASEDKVMHELHSYNIFIRDQIKSEQDSYNQILHIIKI
;
A
#
# COMPACT_ATOMS: atom_id res chain seq x y z
N MET A 1 -0.91 -27.08 40.89
CA MET A 1 -1.80 -26.79 39.76
C MET A 1 -1.40 -25.43 39.24
N ALA A 2 -0.55 -25.42 38.21
CA ALA A 2 -0.06 -24.20 37.57
C ALA A 2 -0.40 -24.37 36.09
N ASP A 3 -1.48 -23.73 35.63
CA ASP A 3 -1.87 -23.63 34.23
C ASP A 3 -2.83 -22.42 34.08
N MET A 4 -2.39 -21.26 34.55
CA MET A 4 -3.14 -20.01 34.40
C MET A 4 -2.25 -18.85 33.93
N GLU A 5 -1.23 -19.16 33.13
CA GLU A 5 -0.37 -18.17 32.47
C GLU A 5 -0.23 -18.53 30.99
N ASN A 6 -1.04 -17.88 30.13
CA ASN A 6 -0.72 -17.47 28.74
C ASN A 6 -1.94 -17.21 27.84
N THR A 7 -3.17 -17.38 28.30
CA THR A 7 -4.36 -17.14 27.47
C THR A 7 -4.58 -15.67 27.14
N VAL A 8 -4.17 -14.74 28.02
CA VAL A 8 -4.33 -13.28 27.81
C VAL A 8 -3.41 -12.76 26.69
N GLY A 9 -2.18 -13.27 26.58
CA GLY A 9 -1.23 -12.88 25.52
C GLY A 9 -1.60 -13.44 24.13
N LYS A 10 -2.08 -14.68 24.07
CA LYS A 10 -2.50 -15.32 22.80
C LYS A 10 -3.64 -14.60 22.10
N HIS A 11 -4.67 -14.17 22.84
CA HIS A 11 -5.78 -13.41 22.26
C HIS A 11 -5.37 -12.03 21.75
N SER A 12 -4.36 -11.39 22.36
CA SER A 12 -3.80 -10.13 21.85
C SER A 12 -3.11 -10.34 20.50
N SER A 13 -2.25 -11.36 20.40
CA SER A 13 -1.49 -11.61 19.18
C SER A 13 -2.37 -12.08 18.02
N GLU A 14 -3.40 -12.90 18.27
CA GLU A 14 -4.38 -13.31 17.25
C GLU A 14 -5.14 -12.11 16.66
N ASN A 15 -5.56 -11.16 17.50
CA ASN A 15 -6.20 -9.93 17.05
C ASN A 15 -5.26 -9.09 16.16
N ILE A 16 -4.00 -8.92 16.58
CA ILE A 16 -2.99 -8.17 15.82
C ILE A 16 -2.71 -8.84 14.47
N ILE A 17 -2.58 -10.17 14.44
CA ILE A 17 -2.40 -10.95 13.20
C ILE A 17 -3.57 -10.68 12.25
N GLN A 18 -4.81 -10.71 12.75
CA GLN A 18 -6.00 -10.48 11.93
C GLN A 18 -6.06 -9.03 11.40
N GLU A 19 -5.74 -8.05 12.23
CA GLU A 19 -5.66 -6.64 11.83
C GLU A 19 -4.61 -6.41 10.75
N LEU A 20 -3.41 -6.98 10.89
CA LEU A 20 -2.33 -6.89 9.90
C LEU A 20 -2.73 -7.56 8.58
N MET A 21 -3.41 -8.70 8.62
CA MET A 21 -3.90 -9.39 7.42
C MET A 21 -5.01 -8.60 6.72
N ASN A 22 -5.92 -7.98 7.48
CA ASN A 22 -6.95 -7.10 6.95
C ASN A 22 -6.32 -5.85 6.31
N ALA A 23 -5.37 -5.21 7.00
CA ALA A 23 -4.63 -4.07 6.47
C ALA A 23 -3.87 -4.44 5.18
N ALA A 24 -3.23 -5.60 5.15
CA ALA A 24 -2.55 -6.08 3.95
C ALA A 24 -3.51 -6.27 2.76
N ARG A 25 -4.72 -6.79 3.02
CA ARG A 25 -5.75 -6.93 2.00
C ARG A 25 -6.19 -5.57 1.47
N THR A 26 -6.52 -4.63 2.35
CA THR A 26 -6.92 -3.26 1.98
C THR A 26 -5.85 -2.57 1.14
N VAL A 27 -4.59 -2.64 1.56
CA VAL A 27 -3.50 -2.00 0.82
C VAL A 27 -3.23 -2.69 -0.52
N THR A 28 -3.47 -4.00 -0.62
CA THR A 28 -3.43 -4.72 -1.92
C THR A 28 -4.51 -4.19 -2.87
N VAL A 29 -5.71 -3.89 -2.37
CA VAL A 29 -6.77 -3.28 -3.17
C VAL A 29 -6.31 -1.91 -3.70
N TYR A 30 -5.71 -1.06 -2.85
CA TYR A 30 -5.19 0.23 -3.30
C TYR A 30 -4.12 0.10 -4.39
N ALA A 31 -3.21 -0.88 -4.29
CA ALA A 31 -2.23 -1.13 -5.34
C ALA A 31 -2.90 -1.51 -6.68
N ASN A 32 -3.94 -2.35 -6.63
CA ASN A 32 -4.67 -2.77 -7.82
C ASN A 32 -5.46 -1.62 -8.45
N ASP A 33 -6.11 -0.80 -7.64
CA ASP A 33 -6.86 0.38 -8.10
C ASP A 33 -5.92 1.38 -8.79
N VAL A 34 -4.77 1.68 -8.18
CA VAL A 34 -3.75 2.55 -8.79
C VAL A 34 -3.25 1.98 -10.13
N ASN A 35 -3.02 0.67 -10.22
CA ASN A 35 -2.63 0.04 -11.49
C ASN A 35 -3.70 0.17 -12.57
N ARG A 36 -4.98 -0.03 -12.21
CA ARG A 36 -6.11 0.13 -13.13
C ARG A 36 -6.23 1.58 -13.64
N GLU A 37 -6.04 2.56 -12.76
CA GLU A 37 -6.04 3.98 -13.14
C GLU A 37 -4.88 4.31 -14.08
N VAL A 38 -3.69 3.75 -13.83
CA VAL A 38 -2.55 3.88 -14.75
C VAL A 38 -2.86 3.33 -16.15
N GLU A 39 -3.48 2.15 -16.24
CA GLU A 39 -3.89 1.57 -17.52
C GLU A 39 -4.92 2.43 -18.23
N THR A 40 -5.88 3.00 -17.49
CA THR A 40 -6.88 3.95 -18.01
C THR A 40 -6.21 5.21 -18.57
N ILE A 41 -5.24 5.79 -17.86
CA ILE A 41 -4.48 6.96 -18.31
C ILE A 41 -3.70 6.64 -19.58
N ILE A 42 -2.98 5.51 -19.61
CA ILE A 42 -2.20 5.09 -20.78
C ILE A 42 -3.14 4.88 -21.97
N THR A 43 -4.27 4.21 -21.78
CA THR A 43 -5.25 3.97 -22.84
C THR A 43 -5.78 5.29 -23.38
N SER A 44 -6.22 6.21 -22.50
CA SER A 44 -6.67 7.55 -22.91
C SER A 44 -5.57 8.30 -23.67
N CYS A 45 -4.30 8.23 -23.26
CA CYS A 45 -3.19 8.85 -23.98
C CYS A 45 -3.01 8.35 -25.43
N HIS A 46 -3.51 7.16 -25.74
CA HIS A 46 -3.45 6.55 -27.08
C HIS A 46 -4.76 6.65 -27.86
N THR A 47 -5.84 7.13 -27.23
CA THR A 47 -7.15 7.31 -27.88
C THR A 47 -7.31 8.75 -28.38
N PRO A 48 -7.35 8.99 -29.71
CA PRO A 48 -7.53 10.33 -30.27
C PRO A 48 -8.81 11.01 -29.76
N GLY A 49 -8.77 12.34 -29.66
CA GLY A 49 -9.93 13.14 -29.22
C GLY A 49 -10.17 13.14 -27.70
N THR A 50 -9.42 12.38 -26.91
CA THR A 50 -9.50 12.44 -25.44
C THR A 50 -8.53 13.49 -24.86
N LYS A 51 -8.81 13.94 -23.63
CA LYS A 51 -7.87 14.78 -22.86
C LYS A 51 -6.52 14.11 -22.66
N GLY A 52 -6.50 12.78 -22.51
CA GLY A 52 -5.28 12.00 -22.44
C GLY A 52 -4.39 12.19 -23.67
N ALA A 53 -4.98 12.12 -24.87
CA ALA A 53 -4.24 12.36 -26.11
C ALA A 53 -3.72 13.81 -26.21
N ALA A 54 -4.50 14.80 -25.79
CA ALA A 54 -4.10 16.21 -25.80
C ALA A 54 -2.91 16.51 -24.86
N HIS A 55 -2.81 15.78 -23.73
CA HIS A 55 -1.75 15.97 -22.73
C HIS A 55 -0.75 14.80 -22.65
N LYS A 56 -0.68 13.96 -23.68
CA LYS A 56 0.08 12.69 -23.70
C LYS A 56 1.50 12.80 -23.15
N GLY A 57 2.27 13.78 -23.65
CA GLY A 57 3.67 13.96 -23.25
C GLY A 57 3.85 14.32 -21.77
N PHE A 58 2.88 15.01 -21.17
CA PHE A 58 2.88 15.31 -19.74
C PHE A 58 2.45 14.10 -18.92
N LEU A 59 1.32 13.47 -19.29
CA LEU A 59 0.73 12.36 -18.54
C LEU A 59 1.64 11.13 -18.51
N LEU A 60 2.21 10.73 -19.65
CA LEU A 60 3.10 9.57 -19.72
C LEU A 60 4.38 9.74 -18.90
N ARG A 61 4.90 10.98 -18.76
CA ARG A 61 6.06 11.25 -17.87
C ARG A 61 5.71 11.05 -16.40
N LYS A 62 4.46 11.28 -16.02
CA LYS A 62 3.99 11.15 -14.64
C LYS A 62 3.51 9.74 -14.28
N VAL A 63 3.11 8.93 -15.26
CA VAL A 63 2.70 7.52 -15.08
C VAL A 63 3.74 6.70 -14.30
N ALA A 64 5.04 6.95 -14.51
CA ALA A 64 6.09 6.25 -13.75
C ALA A 64 5.99 6.48 -12.23
N GLY A 65 5.68 7.70 -11.79
CA GLY A 65 5.46 8.01 -10.36
C GLY A 65 4.23 7.31 -9.80
N ILE A 66 3.12 7.32 -10.57
CA ILE A 66 1.90 6.61 -10.17
C ILE A 66 2.14 5.08 -10.06
N LYS A 67 2.91 4.49 -10.98
CA LYS A 67 3.31 3.08 -10.88
C LYS A 67 4.14 2.82 -9.62
N ARG A 68 5.02 3.74 -9.23
CA ARG A 68 5.75 3.63 -7.96
C ARG A 68 4.80 3.62 -6.76
N LEU A 69 3.72 4.40 -6.77
CA LEU A 69 2.70 4.35 -5.72
C LEU A 69 2.07 2.94 -5.56
N ALA A 70 1.71 2.29 -6.68
CA ALA A 70 1.21 0.91 -6.63
C ALA A 70 2.24 -0.10 -6.07
N VAL A 71 3.52 0.08 -6.41
CA VAL A 71 4.62 -0.73 -5.88
C VAL A 71 4.81 -0.50 -4.37
N LEU A 72 4.71 0.74 -3.90
CA LEU A 72 4.80 1.08 -2.48
C LEU A 72 3.67 0.42 -1.69
N TYR A 73 2.41 0.53 -2.15
CA TYR A 73 1.28 -0.18 -1.54
C TYR A 73 1.50 -1.70 -1.53
N SER A 74 1.92 -2.29 -2.64
CA SER A 74 2.22 -3.73 -2.69
C SER A 74 3.31 -4.14 -1.69
N SER A 75 4.31 -3.29 -1.48
CA SER A 75 5.40 -3.53 -0.53
C SER A 75 4.91 -3.46 0.92
N VAL A 76 4.06 -2.48 1.26
CA VAL A 76 3.38 -2.41 2.57
C VAL A 76 2.54 -3.66 2.82
N ALA A 77 1.74 -4.09 1.85
CA ALA A 77 0.91 -5.29 1.99
C ALA A 77 1.75 -6.55 2.25
N LYS A 78 2.87 -6.72 1.54
CA LYS A 78 3.83 -7.82 1.78
C LYS A 78 4.43 -7.74 3.17
N ARG A 79 4.78 -6.54 3.64
CA ARG A 79 5.36 -6.35 4.97
C ARG A 79 4.37 -6.71 6.08
N TYR A 80 3.13 -6.25 6.00
CA TYR A 80 2.08 -6.61 6.97
C TYR A 80 1.83 -8.12 6.99
N LYS A 81 1.76 -8.80 5.84
CA LYS A 81 1.66 -10.27 5.77
C LYS A 81 2.85 -10.96 6.43
N SER A 82 4.07 -10.50 6.14
CA SER A 82 5.29 -11.08 6.72
C SER A 82 5.32 -10.93 8.25
N VAL A 83 4.92 -9.76 8.76
CA VAL A 83 4.83 -9.47 10.20
C VAL A 83 3.77 -10.35 10.86
N ALA A 84 2.59 -10.50 10.24
CA ALA A 84 1.54 -11.39 10.72
C ALA A 84 2.00 -12.87 10.77
N MET A 85 2.71 -13.35 9.75
CA MET A 85 3.27 -14.72 9.73
C MET A 85 4.30 -14.91 10.85
N LYS A 86 5.22 -13.96 11.04
CA LYS A 86 6.21 -14.02 12.13
C LYS A 86 5.53 -14.12 13.51
N LEU A 87 4.46 -13.36 13.74
CA LEU A 87 3.69 -13.43 14.99
C LEU A 87 3.01 -14.79 15.15
N ALA A 88 2.42 -15.33 14.08
CA ALA A 88 1.81 -16.66 14.08
C ALA A 88 2.82 -17.78 14.37
N ASP A 89 4.06 -17.61 13.93
CA ASP A 89 5.19 -18.50 14.21
C ASP A 89 5.79 -18.33 15.62
N GLY A 90 5.20 -17.45 16.45
CA GLY A 90 5.61 -17.23 17.84
C GLY A 90 6.73 -16.22 18.04
N ALA A 91 7.03 -15.36 17.05
CA ALA A 91 7.96 -14.26 17.25
C ALA A 91 7.43 -13.25 18.28
N SER A 92 8.35 -12.64 19.03
CA SER A 92 8.03 -11.58 20.01
C SER A 92 7.30 -10.40 19.34
N GLU A 93 6.16 -10.02 19.92
CA GLU A 93 5.34 -8.89 19.49
C GLU A 93 6.14 -7.59 19.46
N ASP A 94 6.82 -7.26 20.56
CA ASP A 94 7.63 -6.02 20.68
C ASP A 94 8.66 -5.89 19.56
N LYS A 95 9.37 -6.98 19.26
CA LYS A 95 10.38 -7.01 18.19
C LYS A 95 9.75 -6.74 16.83
N VAL A 96 8.65 -7.43 16.54
CA VAL A 96 7.96 -7.35 15.26
C VAL A 96 7.29 -5.98 15.06
N MET A 97 6.71 -5.43 16.12
CA MET A 97 6.08 -4.10 16.11
C MET A 97 7.11 -2.97 15.98
N HIS A 98 8.28 -3.10 16.62
CA HIS A 98 9.37 -2.14 16.46
C HIS A 98 9.89 -2.10 15.01
N GLU A 99 10.11 -3.26 14.40
CA GLU A 99 10.48 -3.36 13.00
C GLU A 99 9.41 -2.76 12.07
N LEU A 100 8.13 -2.96 12.40
CA LEU A 100 7.02 -2.46 11.60
C LEU A 100 6.89 -0.94 11.71
N HIS A 101 7.08 -0.37 12.90
CA HIS A 101 7.01 1.07 13.13
C HIS A 101 8.03 1.83 12.29
N SER A 102 9.29 1.38 12.31
CA SER A 102 10.37 2.00 11.53
C SER A 102 10.09 1.96 10.02
N TYR A 103 9.57 0.82 9.53
CA TYR A 103 9.16 0.68 8.14
C TYR A 103 7.99 1.61 7.78
N ASN A 104 6.99 1.71 8.66
CA ASN A 104 5.79 2.53 8.43
C ASN A 104 6.11 4.02 8.35
N ILE A 105 7.09 4.52 9.12
CA ILE A 105 7.54 5.92 9.01
C ILE A 105 8.14 6.16 7.63
N PHE A 106 9.13 5.36 7.24
CA PHE A 106 9.82 5.52 5.96
C PHE A 106 8.85 5.43 4.77
N ILE A 107 7.97 4.43 4.77
CA ILE A 107 7.08 4.18 3.64
C ILE A 107 5.96 5.24 3.53
N ARG A 108 5.52 5.81 4.67
CA ARG A 108 4.52 6.89 4.68
C ARG A 108 5.00 8.11 3.93
N ASP A 109 6.26 8.50 4.12
CA ASP A 109 6.84 9.66 3.44
C ASP A 109 6.92 9.42 1.93
N GLN A 110 7.30 8.21 1.51
CA GLN A 110 7.34 7.82 0.10
C GLN A 110 5.93 7.82 -0.53
N ILE A 111 4.94 7.25 0.16
CA ILE A 111 3.54 7.21 -0.31
C ILE A 111 2.99 8.63 -0.46
N LYS A 112 3.23 9.51 0.53
CA LYS A 112 2.75 10.90 0.48
C LYS A 112 3.31 11.65 -0.73
N SER A 113 4.61 11.52 -0.98
CA SER A 113 5.26 12.17 -2.12
C SER A 113 4.67 11.73 -3.46
N GLU A 114 4.39 10.43 -3.63
CA GLU A 114 3.80 9.91 -4.88
C GLU A 114 2.28 10.20 -4.98
N GLN A 115 1.55 10.26 -3.87
CA GLN A 115 0.14 10.68 -3.83
C GLN A 115 -0.04 12.14 -4.27
N ASP A 116 0.85 13.04 -3.87
CA ASP A 116 0.81 14.44 -4.32
C ASP A 116 0.97 14.52 -5.84
N SER A 117 1.86 13.70 -6.42
CA SER A 117 2.02 13.60 -7.88
C SER A 117 0.78 13.03 -8.56
N TYR A 118 0.11 12.05 -7.95
CA TYR A 118 -1.13 11.48 -8.46
C TYR A 118 -2.29 12.51 -8.45
N ASN A 119 -2.44 13.26 -7.36
CA ASN A 119 -3.49 14.27 -7.23
C ASN A 119 -3.35 15.40 -8.26
N GLN A 120 -2.12 15.82 -8.57
CA GLN A 120 -1.85 16.80 -9.63
C GLN A 120 -2.36 16.33 -11.00
N ILE A 121 -2.21 15.03 -11.31
CA ILE A 121 -2.67 14.44 -12.57
C ILE A 121 -4.19 14.39 -12.61
N LEU A 122 -4.83 13.97 -11.51
CA LEU A 122 -6.29 13.94 -11.41
C LEU A 122 -6.91 15.32 -11.65
N HIS A 123 -6.28 16.39 -11.14
CA HIS A 123 -6.75 17.75 -11.35
C HIS A 123 -6.76 18.14 -12.84
N ILE A 124 -5.71 17.76 -13.58
CA ILE A 124 -5.58 18.06 -15.01
C ILE A 124 -6.59 17.27 -15.86
N ILE A 125 -6.89 16.03 -15.48
CA ILE A 125 -7.82 15.19 -16.25
C ILE A 125 -9.28 15.62 -16.01
N LYS A 126 -9.61 16.17 -14.82
CA LYS A 126 -10.98 16.54 -14.43
C LYS A 126 -11.46 17.92 -14.91
N ILE A 127 -10.57 18.87 -15.24
CA ILE A 127 -10.91 20.16 -15.88
C ILE A 127 -10.99 19.96 -17.38
#